data_AF-A0A6A6L596-F1
#
_entry.id   AF-A0A6A6L596-F1
#
_cell.length_a   1.000
_cell.length_b   1.000
_cell.length_c   1.000
_cell.angle_alpha   90.00
_cell.angle_beta   90.00
_cell.angle_gamma   90.00
#
_symmetry.space_group_name_H-M   'P 1'
#
loop_
_entity.id
_entity.type
_entity.pdbx_description
1 polymer ?
#
loop_
_entity_poly.entity_id
_entity_poly.type
_entity_poly.pdbx_seq_one_letter_code
_entity_poly.pdbx_strand_id
1 'polypeptide(L)'
;MDHHEDEYRATGEPQAKQEDEEALARLEEMKKSVEAKVALRQSNLNPERPDSGFLRTLDSSIKRNTAVIKKLKQINEEQREGLMDELRNVNLSKFVSEAVTAICDAKLRTSDIQAAVQICSLLHQRYKDFSPSLVQGLLKVFFPGKSGEDLEVDRNSKAMKKRSTLKLLLELYFVGVIEDSSIFINIIKDLALTSVELLKDRDATQTNLTLLASFARQGRVFLGLPLSGQEIHEEFFKGLNITADQKKIFKKAFSTYFDAVSELLQSEHALVLVSQAMILGKRLCMLYLHEAKFKVVSDFDEKNRWCVGHSAGGVLAIVQVNCCLMNHLVEEDALDDVEIFLTCSLAEALDMQPPVMPEDGHTTRVTTGDDSSSPAAGKDSSVLEALWDDEDTRAFYECLPDLRFGGIG
;
A
#
# COMPACT_ATOMS: atom_id res chain seq x y z
N MET A 1 50.46 10.53 42.11
CA MET A 1 49.37 11.25 42.78
C MET A 1 48.75 12.17 41.74
N ASP A 2 47.86 11.56 40.97
CA ASP A 2 46.59 12.01 40.42
C ASP A 2 46.41 13.49 40.04
N HIS A 3 46.43 13.70 38.72
CA HIS A 3 45.59 14.67 38.04
C HIS A 3 44.91 13.93 36.88
N HIS A 4 43.57 13.90 36.87
CA HIS A 4 42.66 13.94 35.72
C HIS A 4 41.30 13.34 36.14
N GLU A 5 40.46 14.16 36.76
CA GLU A 5 39.00 14.05 36.68
C GLU A 5 38.51 15.27 35.88
N ASP A 6 37.40 15.10 35.16
CA ASP A 6 36.70 16.05 34.28
C ASP A 6 37.00 15.95 32.77
N GLU A 7 36.49 14.90 32.11
CA GLU A 7 35.96 15.02 30.74
C GLU A 7 35.10 13.82 30.31
N TYR A 8 33.88 13.63 30.84
CA TYR A 8 32.91 12.70 30.25
C TYR A 8 31.46 13.05 30.63
N ARG A 9 30.93 14.17 30.12
CA ARG A 9 29.48 14.48 30.20
C ARG A 9 29.07 15.59 29.23
N ALA A 10 29.06 15.35 27.92
CA ALA A 10 28.50 16.35 26.97
C ALA A 10 28.16 15.83 25.55
N THR A 11 27.83 14.55 25.33
CA THR A 11 27.58 14.04 23.96
C THR A 11 26.17 13.51 23.67
N GLY A 12 25.25 13.49 24.66
CA GLY A 12 23.88 12.96 24.47
C GLY A 12 22.75 14.00 24.37
N GLU A 13 23.01 15.27 24.64
CA GLU A 13 21.97 16.32 24.69
C GLU A 13 21.55 16.97 23.35
N PRO A 14 22.39 17.06 22.31
CA PRO A 14 21.99 17.70 21.05
C PRO A 14 20.99 16.88 20.22
N GLN A 15 21.14 15.55 20.18
CA GLN A 15 20.27 14.66 19.38
C GLN A 15 18.84 14.59 19.93
N ALA A 16 18.67 14.41 21.24
CA ALA A 16 17.35 14.36 21.87
C ALA A 16 16.57 15.67 21.71
N LYS A 17 17.26 16.83 21.79
CA LYS A 17 16.62 18.15 21.56
C LYS A 17 16.21 18.34 20.10
N GLN A 18 16.97 17.80 19.15
CA GLN A 18 16.66 17.87 17.73
C GLN A 18 15.47 16.96 17.36
N GLU A 19 15.40 15.75 17.95
CA GLU A 19 14.26 14.83 17.80
C GLU A 19 12.96 15.42 18.36
N ASP A 20 13.02 16.10 19.52
CA ASP A 20 11.88 16.80 20.11
C ASP A 20 11.39 17.97 19.25
N GLU A 21 12.30 18.74 18.65
CA GLU A 21 11.96 19.87 17.78
C GLU A 21 11.33 19.40 16.45
N GLU A 22 11.84 18.31 15.86
CA GLU A 22 11.29 17.70 14.66
C GLU A 22 9.90 17.08 14.93
N ALA A 23 9.71 16.42 16.07
CA ALA A 23 8.41 15.90 16.49
C ALA A 23 7.37 17.02 16.65
N LEU A 24 7.77 18.16 17.22
CA LEU A 24 6.91 19.33 17.37
C LEU A 24 6.55 19.95 16.00
N ALA A 25 7.51 20.06 15.09
CA ALA A 25 7.28 20.55 13.73
C ALA A 25 6.27 19.68 12.97
N ARG A 26 6.41 18.36 13.05
CA ARG A 26 5.45 17.39 12.46
C ARG A 26 4.05 17.55 13.04
N LEU A 27 3.94 17.77 14.35
CA LEU A 27 2.65 17.96 15.01
C LEU A 27 1.95 19.25 14.55
N GLU A 28 2.70 20.34 14.41
CA GLU A 28 2.16 21.62 13.94
C GLU A 28 1.74 21.56 12.47
N GLU A 29 2.51 20.87 11.61
CA GLU A 29 2.13 20.63 10.22
C GLU A 29 0.84 19.81 10.12
N MET A 30 0.70 18.75 10.92
CA MET A 30 -0.51 17.94 10.99
C MET A 30 -1.72 18.77 11.43
N LYS A 31 -1.54 19.62 12.46
CA LYS A 31 -2.59 20.52 12.94
C LYS A 31 -3.04 21.49 11.86
N LYS A 32 -2.10 22.16 11.17
CA LYS A 32 -2.39 23.08 10.07
C LYS A 32 -3.14 22.37 8.92
N SER A 33 -2.77 21.13 8.63
CA SER A 33 -3.46 20.29 7.65
C SER A 33 -4.92 20.04 8.04
N VAL A 34 -5.19 19.72 9.31
CA VAL A 34 -6.55 19.52 9.82
C VAL A 34 -7.38 20.80 9.80
N GLU A 35 -6.81 21.93 10.23
CA GLU A 35 -7.49 23.23 10.18
C GLU A 35 -7.88 23.61 8.75
N ALA A 36 -7.00 23.37 7.77
CA ALA A 36 -7.30 23.58 6.37
C ALA A 36 -8.47 22.70 5.88
N LYS A 37 -8.52 21.43 6.31
CA LYS A 37 -9.63 20.50 5.99
C LYS A 37 -10.94 20.96 6.63
N VAL A 38 -10.91 21.42 7.88
CA VAL A 38 -12.10 21.94 8.59
C VAL A 38 -12.66 23.16 7.86
N ALA A 39 -11.81 24.12 7.48
CA ALA A 39 -12.23 25.31 6.75
C ALA A 39 -12.86 24.99 5.38
N LEU A 40 -12.23 24.08 4.62
CA LEU A 40 -12.82 23.59 3.37
C LEU A 40 -14.14 22.86 3.60
N ARG A 41 -14.23 22.01 4.63
CA ARG A 41 -15.46 21.28 4.97
C ARG A 41 -16.61 22.23 5.23
N GLN A 42 -16.39 23.27 6.03
CA GLN A 42 -17.41 24.28 6.31
C GLN A 42 -17.93 24.93 5.00
N SER A 43 -17.01 25.25 4.10
CA SER A 43 -17.31 25.91 2.82
C SER A 43 -18.01 24.99 1.83
N ASN A 44 -17.68 23.70 1.83
CA ASN A 44 -18.26 22.70 0.95
C ASN A 44 -19.63 22.19 1.41
N LEU A 45 -19.89 22.17 2.72
CA LEU A 45 -21.22 21.83 3.27
C LEU A 45 -22.24 22.95 3.04
N ASN A 46 -21.78 24.21 3.02
CA ASN A 46 -22.63 25.38 2.79
C ASN A 46 -22.09 26.22 1.62
N PRO A 47 -22.11 25.70 0.39
CA PRO A 47 -21.48 26.38 -0.74
C PRO A 47 -22.26 27.65 -1.13
N GLU A 48 -21.58 28.80 -1.04
CA GLU A 48 -22.09 30.08 -1.54
C GLU A 48 -21.97 30.15 -3.06
N ARG A 49 -22.92 29.50 -3.74
CA ARG A 49 -22.90 29.41 -5.21
C ARG A 49 -23.17 30.78 -5.85
N PRO A 50 -22.34 31.20 -6.83
CA PRO A 50 -22.57 32.45 -7.53
C PRO A 50 -23.86 32.40 -8.35
N ASP A 51 -24.50 33.55 -8.51
CA ASP A 51 -25.71 33.68 -9.31
C ASP A 51 -25.43 33.62 -10.82
N SER A 52 -26.49 33.50 -11.61
CA SER A 52 -26.38 33.47 -13.07
C SER A 52 -25.83 34.77 -13.66
N GLY A 53 -26.02 35.91 -12.97
CA GLY A 53 -25.47 37.21 -13.34
C GLY A 53 -23.95 37.20 -13.31
N PHE A 54 -23.36 36.79 -12.19
CA PHE A 54 -21.92 36.64 -12.03
C PHE A 54 -21.34 35.64 -13.02
N LEU A 55 -21.95 34.46 -13.19
CA LEU A 55 -21.43 33.46 -14.12
C LEU A 55 -21.36 33.96 -15.57
N ARG A 56 -22.21 34.91 -15.96
CA ARG A 56 -22.18 35.55 -17.29
C ARG A 56 -21.03 36.52 -17.49
N THR A 57 -20.41 37.04 -16.42
CA THR A 57 -19.24 37.93 -16.53
C THR A 57 -17.94 37.17 -16.76
N LEU A 58 -17.94 35.86 -16.54
CA LEU A 58 -16.79 34.98 -16.70
C LEU A 58 -16.62 34.51 -18.16
N ASP A 59 -15.42 34.07 -18.51
CA ASP A 59 -15.11 33.63 -19.86
C ASP A 59 -15.79 32.28 -20.19
N SER A 60 -16.78 32.34 -21.08
CA SER A 60 -17.50 31.16 -21.59
C SER A 60 -17.00 30.69 -22.96
N SER A 61 -15.85 31.17 -23.43
CA SER A 61 -15.28 30.79 -24.73
C SER A 61 -14.87 29.32 -24.72
N ILE A 62 -15.21 28.60 -25.78
CA ILE A 62 -14.86 27.18 -25.95
C ILE A 62 -13.34 27.01 -25.83
N LYS A 63 -12.56 27.90 -26.46
CA LYS A 63 -11.10 27.86 -26.44
C LYS A 63 -10.54 27.86 -25.02
N ARG A 64 -10.99 28.78 -24.15
CA ARG A 64 -10.48 28.88 -22.78
C ARG A 64 -10.96 27.71 -21.92
N ASN A 65 -12.22 27.32 -22.04
CA ASN A 65 -12.78 26.20 -21.29
C ASN A 65 -12.11 24.86 -21.67
N THR A 66 -11.92 24.58 -22.97
CA THR A 66 -11.19 23.37 -23.42
C THR A 66 -9.74 23.37 -22.95
N ALA A 67 -9.07 24.53 -22.90
CA ALA A 67 -7.71 24.63 -22.36
C ALA A 67 -7.65 24.25 -20.87
N VAL A 68 -8.58 24.78 -20.06
CA VAL A 68 -8.69 24.43 -18.63
C VAL A 68 -9.01 22.95 -18.44
N ILE A 69 -9.93 22.38 -19.22
CA ILE A 69 -10.27 20.94 -19.16
C ILE A 69 -9.05 20.06 -19.46
N LYS A 70 -8.19 20.45 -20.41
CA LYS A 70 -6.94 19.71 -20.67
C LYS A 70 -6.00 19.73 -19.46
N LYS A 71 -5.90 20.86 -18.76
CA LYS A 71 -5.09 20.97 -17.53
C LYS A 71 -5.66 20.13 -16.39
N LEU A 72 -6.99 20.03 -16.27
CA LEU A 72 -7.65 19.15 -15.29
C LEU A 72 -7.27 17.66 -15.47
N LYS A 73 -6.88 17.23 -16.66
CA LYS A 73 -6.39 15.85 -16.90
C LYS A 73 -4.95 15.62 -16.40
N GLN A 74 -4.22 16.69 -16.08
CA GLN A 74 -2.80 16.68 -15.70
C GLN A 74 -2.58 17.44 -14.38
N ILE A 75 -3.53 17.34 -13.45
CA ILE A 75 -3.43 17.97 -12.12
C ILE A 75 -2.16 17.51 -11.43
N ASN A 76 -1.41 18.48 -10.89
CA ASN A 76 -0.25 18.28 -10.04
C ASN A 76 -0.14 19.42 -9.03
N GLU A 77 0.66 19.21 -7.99
CA GLU A 77 0.81 20.19 -6.90
C GLU A 77 1.46 21.51 -7.37
N GLU A 78 2.47 21.43 -8.26
CA GLU A 78 3.21 22.60 -8.75
C GLU A 78 2.31 23.59 -9.52
N GLN A 79 1.36 23.08 -10.30
CA GLN A 79 0.47 23.88 -11.15
C GLN A 79 -0.85 24.25 -10.46
N ARG A 80 -1.04 23.82 -9.21
CA ARG A 80 -2.28 24.01 -8.45
C ARG A 80 -2.76 25.46 -8.45
N GLU A 81 -1.91 26.40 -8.02
CA GLU A 81 -2.28 27.81 -7.89
C GLU A 81 -2.67 28.44 -9.24
N GLY A 82 -1.90 28.16 -10.30
CA GLY A 82 -2.20 28.68 -11.64
C GLY A 82 -3.51 28.13 -12.19
N LEU A 83 -3.78 26.84 -12.00
CA LEU A 83 -5.02 26.21 -12.42
C LEU A 83 -6.22 26.71 -11.61
N MET A 84 -6.04 26.95 -10.31
CA MET A 84 -7.05 27.54 -9.43
C MET A 84 -7.45 28.95 -9.90
N ASP A 85 -6.48 29.80 -10.25
CA ASP A 85 -6.76 31.14 -10.78
C ASP A 85 -7.51 31.06 -12.13
N GLU A 86 -7.08 30.19 -13.04
CA GLU A 86 -7.78 30.00 -14.31
C GLU A 86 -9.24 29.55 -14.12
N LEU A 87 -9.48 28.61 -13.21
CA LEU A 87 -10.82 28.12 -12.87
C LEU A 87 -11.73 29.19 -12.29
N ARG A 88 -11.19 30.15 -11.53
CA ARG A 88 -11.98 31.28 -10.99
C ARG A 88 -12.53 32.16 -12.11
N ASN A 89 -11.81 32.26 -13.22
CA ASN A 89 -12.06 33.20 -14.32
C ASN A 89 -12.86 32.62 -15.51
N VAL A 90 -13.17 31.32 -15.51
CA VAL A 90 -13.96 30.68 -16.58
C VAL A 90 -15.36 30.27 -16.13
N ASN A 91 -16.28 30.21 -17.09
CA ASN A 91 -17.61 29.65 -16.89
C ASN A 91 -17.73 28.24 -17.49
N LEU A 92 -17.54 27.23 -16.65
CA LEU A 92 -17.68 25.81 -17.00
C LEU A 92 -19.13 25.29 -16.95
N SER A 93 -20.17 26.13 -16.84
CA SER A 93 -21.57 25.64 -16.70
C SER A 93 -21.99 24.67 -17.81
N LYS A 94 -21.44 24.83 -19.03
CA LYS A 94 -21.71 23.95 -20.18
C LYS A 94 -20.72 22.79 -20.33
N PHE A 95 -19.70 22.73 -19.47
CA PHE A 95 -18.56 21.82 -19.57
C PHE A 95 -18.29 21.04 -18.27
N VAL A 96 -19.24 21.03 -17.33
CA VAL A 96 -19.07 20.36 -16.02
C VAL A 96 -18.79 18.86 -16.22
N SER A 97 -19.49 18.21 -17.15
CA SER A 97 -19.33 16.78 -17.44
C SER A 97 -17.93 16.45 -18.00
N GLU A 98 -17.41 17.30 -18.88
CA GLU A 98 -16.08 17.17 -19.46
C GLU A 98 -14.99 17.44 -18.42
N ALA A 99 -15.19 18.43 -17.55
CA ALA A 99 -14.30 18.68 -16.42
C ALA A 99 -14.25 17.48 -15.46
N VAL A 100 -15.40 16.90 -15.12
CA VAL A 100 -15.50 15.67 -14.31
C VAL A 100 -14.80 14.50 -14.99
N THR A 101 -15.00 14.33 -16.29
CA THR A 101 -14.33 13.25 -17.06
C THR A 101 -12.81 13.44 -17.05
N ALA A 102 -12.33 14.67 -17.23
CA ALA A 102 -10.89 14.97 -17.19
C ALA A 102 -10.27 14.68 -15.82
N ILE A 103 -10.97 15.01 -14.71
CA ILE A 103 -10.52 14.69 -13.35
C ILE A 103 -10.53 13.17 -13.11
N CYS A 104 -11.59 12.47 -13.54
CA CYS A 104 -11.66 11.01 -13.43
C CYS A 104 -10.54 10.32 -14.22
N ASP A 105 -10.15 10.86 -15.36
CA ASP A 105 -9.05 10.35 -16.20
C ASP A 105 -7.65 10.73 -15.70
N ALA A 106 -7.54 11.70 -14.79
CA ALA A 106 -6.26 12.21 -14.35
C ALA A 106 -5.43 11.11 -13.67
N LYS A 107 -4.13 11.07 -13.98
CA LYS A 107 -3.16 10.19 -13.32
C LYS A 107 -2.55 10.94 -12.15
N LEU A 108 -3.13 10.76 -10.97
CA LEU A 108 -2.72 11.46 -9.74
C LEU A 108 -1.71 10.62 -8.96
N ARG A 109 -0.60 11.23 -8.53
CA ARG A 109 0.28 10.68 -7.50
C ARG A 109 -0.26 11.04 -6.11
N THR A 110 0.29 10.44 -5.04
CA THR A 110 -0.08 10.80 -3.67
C THR A 110 0.11 12.30 -3.40
N SER A 111 1.22 12.86 -3.89
CA SER A 111 1.55 14.27 -3.75
C SER A 111 0.57 15.21 -4.47
N ASP A 112 -0.14 14.73 -5.49
CA ASP A 112 -1.07 15.53 -6.29
C ASP A 112 -2.51 15.55 -5.69
N ILE A 113 -2.77 14.75 -4.64
CA ILE A 113 -4.11 14.59 -4.07
C ILE A 113 -4.64 15.90 -3.47
N GLN A 114 -3.80 16.66 -2.74
CA GLN A 114 -4.25 17.91 -2.12
C GLN A 114 -4.61 18.97 -3.17
N ALA A 115 -3.83 19.12 -4.25
CA ALA A 115 -4.23 19.93 -5.40
C ALA A 115 -5.58 19.51 -5.99
N ALA A 116 -5.80 18.20 -6.20
CA ALA A 116 -7.07 17.69 -6.72
C ALA A 116 -8.25 18.02 -5.79
N VAL A 117 -8.07 17.92 -4.46
CA VAL A 117 -9.09 18.24 -3.44
C VAL A 117 -9.47 19.72 -3.49
N GLN A 118 -8.50 20.63 -3.61
CA GLN A 118 -8.74 22.07 -3.71
C GLN A 118 -9.53 22.42 -4.99
N ILE A 119 -9.12 21.83 -6.12
CA ILE A 119 -9.79 22.00 -7.41
C ILE A 119 -11.23 21.48 -7.36
N CYS A 120 -11.44 20.27 -6.83
CA CYS A 120 -12.77 19.67 -6.68
C CYS A 120 -13.66 20.48 -5.74
N SER A 121 -13.09 21.02 -4.64
CA SER A 121 -13.83 21.90 -3.71
C SER A 121 -14.30 23.17 -4.40
N LEU A 122 -13.45 23.85 -5.18
CA LEU A 122 -13.87 25.03 -5.94
C LEU A 122 -14.99 24.71 -6.94
N LEU A 123 -14.86 23.60 -7.68
CA LEU A 123 -15.85 23.20 -8.66
C LEU A 123 -17.19 22.82 -8.00
N HIS A 124 -17.16 22.13 -6.85
CA HIS A 124 -18.33 21.80 -6.04
C HIS A 124 -19.04 23.04 -5.49
N GLN A 125 -18.27 24.01 -4.99
CA GLN A 125 -18.78 25.27 -4.48
C GLN A 125 -19.39 26.15 -5.58
N ARG A 126 -19.00 25.95 -6.84
CA ARG A 126 -19.50 26.73 -7.98
C ARG A 126 -20.65 26.04 -8.73
N TYR A 127 -20.59 24.73 -8.91
CA TYR A 127 -21.49 23.98 -9.79
C TYR A 127 -22.19 22.86 -9.01
N LYS A 128 -23.51 22.99 -8.85
CA LYS A 128 -24.36 22.03 -8.13
C LYS A 128 -24.18 20.58 -8.60
N ASP A 129 -24.13 20.37 -9.91
CA ASP A 129 -24.16 19.03 -10.50
C ASP A 129 -22.77 18.37 -10.57
N PHE A 130 -21.73 19.05 -10.09
CA PHE A 130 -20.36 18.56 -10.11
C PHE A 130 -20.15 17.33 -9.22
N SER A 131 -20.44 17.45 -7.91
CA SER A 131 -20.15 16.36 -6.94
C SER A 131 -20.87 15.05 -7.29
N PRO A 132 -22.19 15.02 -7.60
CA PRO A 132 -22.87 13.78 -7.98
C PRO A 132 -22.23 13.10 -9.21
N SER A 133 -21.85 13.89 -10.22
CA SER A 133 -21.22 13.40 -11.44
C SER A 133 -19.81 12.87 -11.18
N LEU A 134 -19.03 13.58 -10.33
CA LEU A 134 -17.69 13.17 -9.93
C LEU A 134 -17.72 11.84 -9.17
N VAL A 135 -18.59 11.70 -8.17
CA VAL A 135 -18.75 10.46 -7.40
C VAL A 135 -19.07 9.31 -8.34
N GLN A 136 -20.03 9.48 -9.25
CA GLN A 136 -20.38 8.45 -10.23
C GLN A 136 -19.19 8.05 -11.10
N GLY A 137 -18.37 9.01 -11.53
CA GLY A 137 -17.17 8.78 -12.33
C GLY A 137 -16.08 8.01 -11.58
N LEU A 138 -15.77 8.43 -10.35
CA LEU A 138 -14.74 7.79 -9.51
C LEU A 138 -15.11 6.36 -9.11
N LEU A 139 -16.40 6.08 -8.86
CA LEU A 139 -16.87 4.74 -8.50
C LEU A 139 -16.70 3.71 -9.62
N LYS A 140 -16.64 4.12 -10.89
CA LYS A 140 -16.37 3.20 -12.02
C LYS A 140 -15.00 2.54 -11.96
N VAL A 141 -14.06 3.11 -11.21
CA VAL A 141 -12.73 2.52 -10.99
C VAL A 141 -12.82 1.24 -10.14
N PHE A 142 -13.78 1.19 -9.21
CA PHE A 142 -14.01 0.01 -8.35
C PHE A 142 -15.05 -0.92 -8.96
N PHE A 143 -16.04 -0.37 -9.67
CA PHE A 143 -17.13 -1.11 -10.28
C PHE A 143 -17.15 -0.94 -11.81
N PRO A 144 -16.13 -1.44 -12.53
CA PRO A 144 -16.16 -1.46 -13.98
C PRO A 144 -17.27 -2.40 -14.42
N GLY A 145 -18.24 -1.92 -15.20
CA GLY A 145 -19.34 -2.76 -15.70
C GLY A 145 -18.86 -3.95 -16.54
N LYS A 146 -19.79 -4.83 -16.95
CA LYS A 146 -19.52 -6.06 -17.72
C LYS A 146 -18.97 -5.87 -19.15
N SER A 147 -18.41 -4.72 -19.51
CA SER A 147 -17.73 -4.55 -20.79
C SER A 147 -16.35 -5.19 -20.71
N GLY A 148 -16.34 -6.50 -20.95
CA GLY A 148 -15.14 -7.30 -21.12
C GLY A 148 -14.46 -6.94 -22.43
N GLU A 149 -13.31 -6.30 -22.32
CA GLU A 149 -12.16 -6.42 -23.23
C GLU A 149 -11.12 -5.48 -22.64
N ASP A 150 -10.29 -5.98 -21.74
CA ASP A 150 -9.09 -5.24 -21.40
C ASP A 150 -8.00 -6.21 -20.96
N LEU A 151 -7.09 -6.43 -21.90
CA LEU A 151 -5.96 -7.34 -21.87
C LEU A 151 -5.12 -7.12 -20.60
N GLU A 152 -4.51 -8.20 -20.13
CA GLU A 152 -3.59 -8.38 -18.98
C GLU A 152 -2.50 -7.30 -18.77
N VAL A 153 -2.34 -6.35 -19.69
CA VAL A 153 -1.21 -5.39 -19.78
C VAL A 153 -1.34 -4.18 -18.82
N ASP A 154 -2.47 -4.00 -18.12
CA ASP A 154 -2.73 -2.80 -17.31
C ASP A 154 -2.96 -3.06 -15.81
N ARG A 155 -2.61 -4.24 -15.26
CA ARG A 155 -2.89 -4.59 -13.84
C ARG A 155 -2.29 -3.58 -12.85
N ASN A 156 -1.00 -3.24 -12.97
CA ASN A 156 -0.34 -2.29 -12.06
C ASN A 156 -0.92 -0.86 -12.18
N SER A 157 -1.22 -0.42 -13.39
CA SER A 157 -1.86 0.87 -13.65
C SER A 157 -3.28 0.94 -13.06
N LYS A 158 -4.05 -0.16 -13.15
CA LYS A 158 -5.34 -0.32 -12.47
C LYS A 158 -5.19 -0.26 -10.95
N ALA A 159 -4.18 -0.92 -10.38
CA ALA A 159 -3.89 -0.87 -8.94
C ALA A 159 -3.54 0.57 -8.49
N MET A 160 -2.63 1.26 -9.20
CA MET A 160 -2.29 2.66 -8.94
C MET A 160 -3.51 3.58 -9.06
N LYS A 161 -4.38 3.34 -10.04
CA LYS A 161 -5.61 4.10 -10.22
C LYS A 161 -6.60 3.86 -9.09
N LYS A 162 -6.78 2.61 -8.63
CA LYS A 162 -7.59 2.30 -7.43
C LYS A 162 -7.03 3.00 -6.19
N ARG A 163 -5.71 2.96 -5.97
CA ARG A 163 -5.04 3.60 -4.82
C ARG A 163 -5.28 5.11 -4.77
N SER A 164 -4.95 5.81 -5.87
CA SER A 164 -5.14 7.26 -5.96
C SER A 164 -6.62 7.66 -5.86
N THR A 165 -7.53 6.89 -6.49
CA THR A 165 -8.97 7.15 -6.44
C THR A 165 -9.54 6.96 -5.03
N LEU A 166 -9.13 5.92 -4.30
CA LEU A 166 -9.57 5.70 -2.92
C LEU A 166 -9.11 6.82 -1.99
N LYS A 167 -7.83 7.22 -2.09
CA LYS A 167 -7.28 8.36 -1.35
C LYS A 167 -8.05 9.65 -1.66
N LEU A 168 -8.33 9.93 -2.93
CA LEU A 168 -9.11 11.11 -3.33
C LEU A 168 -10.53 11.07 -2.78
N LEU A 169 -11.25 9.95 -2.89
CA LEU A 169 -12.60 9.79 -2.34
C LEU A 169 -12.63 10.08 -0.83
N LEU A 170 -11.65 9.55 -0.10
CA LEU A 170 -11.56 9.75 1.35
C LEU A 170 -11.30 11.21 1.72
N GLU A 171 -10.38 11.88 1.03
CA GLU A 171 -10.11 13.31 1.26
C GLU A 171 -11.31 14.19 0.87
N LEU A 172 -11.99 13.89 -0.24
CA LEU A 172 -13.23 14.58 -0.65
C LEU A 172 -14.36 14.40 0.37
N TYR A 173 -14.41 13.24 1.05
CA TYR A 173 -15.34 13.02 2.16
C TYR A 173 -14.99 13.87 3.37
N PHE A 174 -13.72 13.93 3.75
CA PHE A 174 -13.25 14.76 4.86
C PHE A 174 -13.52 16.24 4.65
N VAL A 175 -13.28 16.76 3.44
CA VAL A 175 -13.62 18.15 3.10
C VAL A 175 -15.10 18.34 2.73
N GLY A 176 -15.98 17.35 2.88
CA GLY A 176 -17.43 17.52 2.70
C GLY A 176 -17.90 17.79 1.27
N VAL A 177 -17.09 17.46 0.25
CA VAL A 177 -17.57 17.36 -1.14
C VAL A 177 -18.44 16.12 -1.32
N ILE A 178 -18.09 15.04 -0.60
CA ILE A 178 -18.85 13.80 -0.48
C ILE A 178 -19.34 13.69 0.96
N GLU A 179 -20.62 13.38 1.15
CA GLU A 179 -21.21 13.23 2.49
C GLU A 179 -21.65 11.80 2.78
N ASP A 180 -21.85 10.98 1.75
CA ASP A 180 -22.33 9.61 1.89
C ASP A 180 -21.19 8.64 2.20
N SER A 181 -21.11 8.18 3.46
CA SER A 181 -20.13 7.17 3.89
C SER A 181 -20.44 5.76 3.38
N SER A 182 -21.65 5.51 2.86
CA SER A 182 -22.03 4.20 2.31
C SER A 182 -21.19 3.80 1.09
N ILE A 183 -20.65 4.80 0.37
CA ILE A 183 -19.70 4.61 -0.72
C ILE A 183 -18.52 3.72 -0.29
N PHE A 184 -17.91 4.04 0.86
CA PHE A 184 -16.77 3.28 1.36
C PHE A 184 -17.18 1.89 1.84
N ILE A 185 -18.40 1.74 2.39
CA ILE A 185 -18.93 0.42 2.76
C ILE A 185 -19.02 -0.46 1.52
N ASN A 186 -19.52 0.08 0.40
CA ASN A 186 -19.67 -0.68 -0.84
C ASN A 186 -18.31 -1.05 -1.43
N ILE A 187 -17.35 -0.11 -1.47
CA ILE A 187 -15.98 -0.37 -1.96
C ILE A 187 -15.32 -1.44 -1.09
N ILE A 188 -15.35 -1.30 0.23
CA ILE A 188 -14.69 -2.24 1.14
C ILE A 188 -15.35 -3.61 1.08
N LYS A 189 -16.68 -3.68 1.01
CA LYS A 189 -17.37 -4.97 0.82
C LYS A 189 -16.96 -5.64 -0.48
N ASP A 190 -16.83 -4.91 -1.57
CA ASP A 190 -16.37 -5.49 -2.83
C ASP A 190 -14.92 -5.96 -2.74
N LEU A 191 -14.02 -5.11 -2.23
CA LEU A 191 -12.62 -5.47 -1.99
C LEU A 191 -12.43 -6.62 -0.99
N ALA A 192 -13.38 -6.83 -0.07
CA ALA A 192 -13.34 -7.86 0.97
C ALA A 192 -14.11 -9.15 0.61
N LEU A 193 -15.19 -9.08 -0.17
CA LEU A 193 -16.06 -10.23 -0.49
C LEU A 193 -15.77 -10.81 -1.86
N THR A 194 -15.62 -9.97 -2.90
CA THR A 194 -15.28 -10.41 -4.26
C THR A 194 -13.87 -11.03 -4.29
N SER A 195 -13.03 -10.64 -3.35
CA SER A 195 -11.66 -11.13 -3.20
C SER A 195 -11.55 -12.48 -2.50
N VAL A 196 -12.50 -12.90 -1.65
CA VAL A 196 -12.51 -14.25 -1.06
C VAL A 196 -12.58 -15.32 -2.16
N GLU A 197 -13.32 -15.04 -3.23
CA GLU A 197 -13.40 -15.91 -4.42
C GLU A 197 -12.13 -15.85 -5.30
N LEU A 198 -11.36 -14.76 -5.18
CA LEU A 198 -10.14 -14.46 -5.95
C LEU A 198 -8.85 -14.59 -5.12
N LEU A 199 -8.89 -15.16 -3.90
CA LEU A 199 -7.72 -15.27 -3.02
C LEU A 199 -6.52 -15.98 -3.66
N LYS A 200 -6.76 -16.75 -4.73
CA LYS A 200 -5.73 -17.43 -5.54
C LYS A 200 -4.98 -16.50 -6.51
N ASP A 201 -5.47 -15.27 -6.75
CA ASP A 201 -4.77 -14.26 -7.55
C ASP A 201 -3.92 -13.38 -6.60
N ARG A 202 -2.62 -13.66 -6.55
CA ARG A 202 -1.67 -12.98 -5.65
C ARG A 202 -1.62 -11.47 -5.88
N ASP A 203 -1.59 -11.02 -7.13
CA ASP A 203 -1.54 -9.59 -7.47
C ASP A 203 -2.78 -8.85 -6.96
N ALA A 204 -3.96 -9.47 -7.13
CA ALA A 204 -5.22 -8.93 -6.65
C ALA A 204 -5.25 -8.88 -5.12
N THR A 205 -4.81 -9.95 -4.45
CA THR A 205 -4.71 -10.03 -2.98
C THR A 205 -3.78 -8.97 -2.41
N GLN A 206 -2.57 -8.82 -2.95
CA GLN A 206 -1.60 -7.79 -2.54
C GLN A 206 -2.13 -6.37 -2.74
N THR A 207 -2.78 -6.12 -3.89
CA THR A 207 -3.41 -4.83 -4.18
C THR A 207 -4.53 -4.52 -3.16
N ASN A 208 -5.38 -5.50 -2.86
CA ASN A 208 -6.48 -5.34 -1.93
C ASN A 208 -5.99 -5.13 -0.49
N LEU A 209 -4.99 -5.90 -0.05
CA LEU A 209 -4.33 -5.71 1.26
C LEU A 209 -3.77 -4.29 1.39
N THR A 210 -3.06 -3.81 0.37
CA THR A 210 -2.51 -2.45 0.36
C THR A 210 -3.62 -1.38 0.44
N LEU A 211 -4.70 -1.54 -0.33
CA LEU A 211 -5.84 -0.61 -0.32
C LEU A 211 -6.55 -0.60 1.04
N LEU A 212 -6.82 -1.78 1.60
CA LEU A 212 -7.50 -1.94 2.88
C LEU A 212 -6.65 -1.42 4.02
N ALA A 213 -5.34 -1.72 4.06
CA ALA A 213 -4.43 -1.21 5.07
C ALA A 213 -4.32 0.33 4.99
N SER A 214 -4.16 0.88 3.79
CA SER A 214 -4.14 2.35 3.58
C SER A 214 -5.44 3.00 4.02
N PHE A 215 -6.60 2.40 3.71
CA PHE A 215 -7.88 2.90 4.17
C PHE A 215 -8.00 2.84 5.70
N ALA A 216 -7.64 1.73 6.32
CA ALA A 216 -7.77 1.53 7.77
C ALA A 216 -6.92 2.55 8.55
N ARG A 217 -5.68 2.82 8.10
CA ARG A 217 -4.80 3.83 8.70
C ARG A 217 -5.38 5.24 8.64
N GLN A 218 -5.87 5.66 7.47
CA GLN A 218 -6.38 7.02 7.27
C GLN A 218 -7.83 7.19 7.77
N GLY A 219 -8.59 6.08 7.75
CA GLY A 219 -10.01 6.00 8.04
C GLY A 219 -10.34 5.40 9.41
N ARG A 220 -9.46 5.53 10.41
CA ARG A 220 -9.69 4.99 11.78
C ARG A 220 -11.05 5.36 12.37
N VAL A 221 -11.57 6.55 12.05
CA VAL A 221 -12.91 7.01 12.45
C VAL A 221 -14.04 6.10 11.94
N PHE A 222 -13.92 5.55 10.73
CA PHE A 222 -14.88 4.60 10.15
C PHE A 222 -14.86 3.27 10.88
N LEU A 223 -13.72 2.89 11.43
CA LEU A 223 -13.53 1.68 12.23
C LEU A 223 -13.80 1.94 13.71
N GLY A 224 -14.07 3.16 14.16
CA GLY A 224 -14.21 3.47 15.59
C GLY A 224 -12.98 3.07 16.41
N LEU A 225 -11.80 3.15 15.81
CA LEU A 225 -10.52 2.99 16.47
C LEU A 225 -10.10 4.32 17.12
N PRO A 226 -9.27 4.30 18.17
CA PRO A 226 -8.76 5.53 18.77
C PRO A 226 -7.99 6.34 17.72
N LEU A 227 -8.16 7.65 17.78
CA LEU A 227 -7.47 8.59 16.92
C LEU A 227 -6.27 9.12 17.68
N SER A 228 -5.07 8.98 17.13
CA SER A 228 -3.88 9.63 17.66
C SER A 228 -3.95 11.12 17.29
N GLY A 229 -4.30 12.00 18.23
CA GLY A 229 -4.39 13.44 17.95
C GLY A 229 -4.87 14.30 19.12
N GLN A 230 -4.71 15.62 18.96
CA GLN A 230 -5.21 16.65 19.88
C GLN A 230 -6.75 16.80 19.77
N GLU A 231 -7.37 17.53 20.70
CA GLU A 231 -8.83 17.77 20.76
C GLU A 231 -9.47 18.21 19.43
N ILE A 232 -8.74 18.98 18.60
CA ILE A 232 -9.20 19.46 17.28
C ILE A 232 -9.53 18.29 16.34
N HIS A 233 -8.78 17.18 16.40
CA HIS A 233 -9.09 15.99 15.62
C HIS A 233 -10.42 15.38 16.07
N GLU A 234 -10.64 15.24 17.36
CA GLU A 234 -11.86 14.60 17.87
C GLU A 234 -13.13 15.36 17.47
N GLU A 235 -13.11 16.69 17.56
CA GLU A 235 -14.25 17.51 17.15
C GLU A 235 -14.53 17.41 15.65
N PHE A 236 -13.47 17.47 14.83
CA PHE A 236 -13.59 17.27 13.39
C PHE A 236 -14.23 15.92 13.04
N PHE A 237 -13.77 14.83 13.66
CA PHE A 237 -14.26 13.48 13.40
C PHE A 237 -15.67 13.23 13.93
N LYS A 238 -16.08 13.90 15.02
CA LYS A 238 -17.48 13.91 15.48
C LYS A 238 -18.40 14.52 14.41
N GLY A 239 -17.94 15.55 13.70
CA GLY A 239 -18.66 16.20 12.59
C GLY A 239 -18.83 15.38 11.31
N LEU A 240 -18.27 14.16 11.22
CA LEU A 240 -18.44 13.27 10.07
C LEU A 240 -19.72 12.41 10.13
N ASN A 241 -20.42 12.38 11.28
CA ASN A 241 -21.71 11.69 11.45
C ASN A 241 -21.72 10.19 11.10
N ILE A 242 -20.59 9.49 11.23
CA ILE A 242 -20.52 8.04 10.98
C ILE A 242 -21.22 7.28 12.12
N THR A 243 -22.30 6.58 11.79
CA THR A 243 -23.15 5.90 12.77
C THR A 243 -22.46 4.67 13.39
N ALA A 244 -22.89 4.27 14.60
CA ALA A 244 -22.37 3.08 15.25
C ALA A 244 -22.58 1.80 14.42
N ASP A 245 -23.69 1.69 13.70
CA ASP A 245 -23.98 0.53 12.86
C ASP A 245 -23.11 0.51 11.60
N GLN A 246 -22.84 1.67 10.98
CA GLN A 246 -21.85 1.75 9.90
C GLN A 246 -20.46 1.33 10.38
N LYS A 247 -20.02 1.78 11.57
CA LYS A 247 -18.74 1.35 12.16
C LYS A 247 -18.66 -0.17 12.34
N LYS A 248 -19.74 -0.80 12.81
CA LYS A 248 -19.82 -2.27 12.91
C LYS A 248 -19.71 -2.95 11.55
N ILE A 249 -20.35 -2.40 10.51
CA ILE A 249 -20.28 -2.95 9.14
C ILE A 249 -18.84 -2.88 8.62
N PHE A 250 -18.14 -1.76 8.81
CA PHE A 250 -16.72 -1.63 8.45
C PHE A 250 -15.88 -2.68 9.17
N LYS A 251 -15.92 -2.71 10.51
CA LYS A 251 -15.16 -3.70 11.31
C LYS A 251 -15.39 -5.12 10.81
N LYS A 252 -16.66 -5.52 10.63
CA LYS A 252 -17.01 -6.86 10.16
C LYS A 252 -16.41 -7.17 8.79
N ALA A 253 -16.47 -6.25 7.83
CA ALA A 253 -15.92 -6.46 6.50
C ALA A 253 -14.39 -6.65 6.53
N PHE A 254 -13.69 -5.82 7.31
CA PHE A 254 -12.23 -5.92 7.49
C PHE A 254 -11.83 -7.21 8.19
N SER A 255 -12.46 -7.56 9.32
CA SER A 255 -12.15 -8.80 10.04
C SER A 255 -12.40 -10.03 9.16
N THR A 256 -13.52 -10.07 8.41
CA THR A 256 -13.82 -11.21 7.52
C THR A 256 -12.72 -11.41 6.46
N TYR A 257 -12.22 -10.32 5.86
CA TYR A 257 -11.14 -10.42 4.88
C TYR A 257 -9.81 -10.79 5.53
N PHE A 258 -9.48 -10.18 6.67
CA PHE A 258 -8.27 -10.46 7.42
C PHE A 258 -8.18 -11.92 7.86
N ASP A 259 -9.28 -12.48 8.38
CA ASP A 259 -9.37 -13.88 8.78
C ASP A 259 -9.13 -14.79 7.56
N ALA A 260 -9.78 -14.50 6.43
CA ALA A 260 -9.63 -15.29 5.20
C ALA A 260 -8.22 -15.27 4.62
N VAL A 261 -7.55 -14.11 4.59
CA VAL A 261 -6.15 -14.01 4.14
C VAL A 261 -5.21 -14.68 5.14
N SER A 262 -5.46 -14.56 6.44
CA SER A 262 -4.64 -15.21 7.47
C SER A 262 -4.72 -16.74 7.37
N GLU A 263 -5.92 -17.29 7.13
CA GLU A 263 -6.10 -18.72 6.90
C GLU A 263 -5.38 -19.20 5.64
N LEU A 264 -5.47 -18.44 4.54
CA LEU A 264 -4.73 -18.74 3.31
C LEU A 264 -3.22 -18.77 3.57
N LEU A 265 -2.70 -17.70 4.18
CA LEU A 265 -1.28 -17.54 4.45
C LEU A 265 -0.73 -18.66 5.36
N GLN A 266 -1.47 -19.03 6.41
CA GLN A 266 -1.10 -20.15 7.27
C GLN A 266 -1.11 -21.48 6.51
N SER A 267 -2.06 -21.67 5.59
CA SER A 267 -2.12 -22.88 4.76
C SER A 267 -0.96 -22.98 3.77
N GLU A 268 -0.58 -21.88 3.13
CA GLU A 268 0.55 -21.82 2.19
C GLU A 268 1.89 -22.00 2.91
N HIS A 269 2.10 -21.31 4.03
CA HIS A 269 3.30 -21.49 4.84
C HIS A 269 3.46 -22.94 5.34
N ALA A 270 2.37 -23.60 5.74
CA ALA A 270 2.42 -25.02 6.10
C ALA A 270 2.82 -25.92 4.92
N LEU A 271 2.37 -25.60 3.69
CA LEU A 271 2.75 -26.32 2.47
C LEU A 271 4.21 -26.06 2.07
N VAL A 272 4.73 -24.84 2.27
CA VAL A 272 6.13 -24.50 2.05
C VAL A 272 7.02 -25.29 3.00
N LEU A 273 6.70 -25.36 4.30
CA LEU A 273 7.44 -26.18 5.26
C LEU A 273 7.45 -27.67 4.88
N VAL A 274 6.31 -28.20 4.42
CA VAL A 274 6.22 -29.58 3.91
C VAL A 274 7.07 -29.76 2.64
N SER A 275 7.06 -28.79 1.74
CA SER A 275 7.83 -28.82 0.49
C SER A 275 9.34 -28.73 0.75
N GLN A 276 9.78 -27.82 1.63
CA GLN A 276 11.15 -27.69 2.10
C GLN A 276 11.60 -28.98 2.79
N ALA A 277 10.78 -29.59 3.65
CA ALA A 277 11.06 -30.88 4.27
C ALA A 277 11.18 -32.01 3.22
N MET A 278 10.33 -32.04 2.19
CA MET A 278 10.46 -32.98 1.07
C MET A 278 11.72 -32.74 0.24
N ILE A 279 12.15 -31.48 0.06
CA ILE A 279 13.37 -31.11 -0.69
C ILE A 279 14.62 -31.48 0.11
N LEU A 280 14.66 -31.18 1.41
CA LEU A 280 15.68 -31.64 2.34
C LEU A 280 15.75 -33.17 2.35
N GLY A 281 14.61 -33.85 2.43
CA GLY A 281 14.51 -35.31 2.34
C GLY A 281 15.06 -35.85 1.01
N LYS A 282 14.73 -35.21 -0.13
CA LYS A 282 15.28 -35.56 -1.45
C LYS A 282 16.77 -35.29 -1.55
N ARG A 283 17.29 -34.17 -1.02
CA ARG A 283 18.72 -33.85 -0.96
C ARG A 283 19.47 -34.87 -0.09
N LEU A 284 18.92 -35.22 1.06
CA LEU A 284 19.48 -36.25 1.94
C LEU A 284 19.50 -37.61 1.25
N CYS A 285 18.42 -38.00 0.56
CA CYS A 285 18.37 -39.21 -0.27
C CYS A 285 19.39 -39.18 -1.41
N MET A 286 19.60 -38.03 -2.06
CA MET A 286 20.59 -37.86 -3.12
C MET A 286 22.02 -37.94 -2.58
N LEU A 287 22.29 -37.39 -1.39
CA LEU A 287 23.57 -37.55 -0.70
C LEU A 287 23.80 -39.01 -0.31
N TYR A 288 22.78 -39.68 0.23
CA TYR A 288 22.85 -41.10 0.59
C TYR A 288 23.03 -41.99 -0.65
N LEU A 289 22.39 -41.67 -1.78
CA LEU A 289 22.58 -42.35 -3.05
C LEU A 289 23.93 -42.01 -3.71
N HIS A 290 24.47 -40.81 -3.51
CA HIS A 290 25.80 -40.42 -3.96
C HIS A 290 26.87 -41.15 -3.15
N GLU A 291 26.70 -41.25 -1.84
CA GLU A 291 27.56 -41.98 -0.92
C GLU A 291 27.44 -43.50 -1.14
N ALA A 292 26.23 -44.02 -1.39
CA ALA A 292 26.02 -45.40 -1.81
C ALA A 292 26.57 -45.67 -3.22
N LYS A 293 26.54 -44.71 -4.16
CA LYS A 293 27.25 -44.81 -5.43
C LYS A 293 28.76 -44.81 -5.23
N PHE A 294 29.30 -44.00 -4.32
CA PHE A 294 30.72 -44.03 -3.97
C PHE A 294 31.11 -45.36 -3.32
N LYS A 295 30.22 -45.95 -2.51
CA LYS A 295 30.42 -47.27 -1.89
C LYS A 295 30.29 -48.42 -2.88
N VAL A 296 29.32 -48.35 -3.80
CA VAL A 296 29.17 -49.30 -4.91
C VAL A 296 30.34 -49.17 -5.88
N VAL A 297 30.82 -47.96 -6.19
CA VAL A 297 32.01 -47.72 -7.05
C VAL A 297 33.31 -48.16 -6.34
N SER A 298 33.42 -47.95 -5.03
CA SER A 298 34.52 -48.47 -4.20
C SER A 298 34.54 -50.00 -4.16
N ASP A 299 33.39 -50.66 -4.18
CA ASP A 299 33.27 -52.12 -4.23
C ASP A 299 33.28 -52.68 -5.67
N PHE A 300 33.20 -51.83 -6.70
CA PHE A 300 33.18 -52.25 -8.11
C PHE A 300 34.57 -52.39 -8.74
N ASP A 301 35.65 -52.13 -8.00
CA ASP A 301 37.01 -52.13 -8.56
C ASP A 301 37.84 -53.38 -8.22
N GLU A 302 37.19 -54.53 -8.09
CA GLU A 302 37.86 -55.80 -8.32
C GLU A 302 36.92 -56.76 -9.08
N LYS A 303 37.06 -56.74 -10.42
CA LYS A 303 36.97 -57.93 -11.30
C LYS A 303 35.82 -58.06 -12.30
N ASN A 304 35.09 -57.03 -12.77
CA ASN A 304 34.35 -57.21 -14.03
C ASN A 304 34.18 -55.99 -14.93
N ARG A 305 34.39 -56.26 -16.22
CA ARG A 305 34.55 -55.37 -17.36
C ARG A 305 33.19 -55.23 -18.07
N TRP A 306 32.94 -54.04 -18.65
CA TRP A 306 31.87 -53.67 -19.60
C TRP A 306 30.47 -53.31 -19.06
N CYS A 307 30.18 -52.00 -19.05
CA CYS A 307 29.18 -51.35 -19.93
C CYS A 307 29.08 -49.84 -19.59
N VAL A 308 29.82 -49.00 -20.33
CA VAL A 308 29.57 -47.55 -20.34
C VAL A 308 28.40 -47.31 -21.28
N GLY A 309 27.21 -47.06 -20.73
CA GLY A 309 26.01 -46.79 -21.53
C GLY A 309 24.96 -45.99 -20.77
N HIS A 310 24.70 -44.77 -21.27
CA HIS A 310 23.48 -43.96 -21.08
C HIS A 310 23.11 -43.37 -19.70
N SER A 311 23.78 -43.68 -18.58
CA SER A 311 23.31 -43.19 -17.26
C SER A 311 23.74 -41.75 -16.89
N ALA A 312 24.85 -41.25 -17.43
CA ALA A 312 25.39 -39.94 -17.02
C ALA A 312 24.55 -38.75 -17.53
N GLY A 313 23.99 -38.85 -18.75
CA GLY A 313 23.14 -37.80 -19.33
C GLY A 313 21.79 -37.64 -18.62
N GLY A 314 21.19 -38.74 -18.15
CA GLY A 314 19.95 -38.71 -17.38
C GLY A 314 20.13 -38.11 -15.99
N VAL A 315 21.26 -38.36 -15.33
CA VAL A 315 21.57 -37.81 -14.01
C VAL A 315 21.82 -36.30 -14.09
N LEU A 316 22.52 -35.81 -15.13
CA LEU A 316 22.76 -34.39 -15.32
C LEU A 316 21.47 -33.62 -15.65
N ALA A 317 20.56 -34.21 -16.43
CA ALA A 317 19.24 -33.64 -16.71
C ALA A 317 18.36 -33.55 -15.45
N ILE A 318 18.39 -34.56 -14.58
CA ILE A 318 17.68 -34.54 -13.29
C ILE A 318 18.25 -33.44 -12.37
N VAL A 319 19.57 -33.25 -12.35
CA VAL A 319 20.21 -32.18 -11.56
C VAL A 319 19.84 -30.79 -12.10
N GLN A 320 19.82 -30.61 -13.42
CA GLN A 320 19.45 -29.33 -14.04
C GLN A 320 17.98 -28.96 -13.78
N VAL A 321 17.05 -29.92 -13.95
CA VAL A 321 15.62 -29.71 -13.66
C VAL A 321 15.40 -29.41 -12.18
N ASN A 322 16.11 -30.10 -11.28
CA ASN A 322 16.03 -29.84 -9.85
C ASN A 322 16.62 -28.48 -9.45
N CYS A 323 17.64 -27.98 -10.16
CA CYS A 323 18.21 -26.65 -9.90
C CYS A 323 17.27 -25.52 -10.38
N CYS A 324 16.63 -25.68 -11.54
CA CYS A 324 15.56 -24.78 -11.99
C CYS A 324 14.38 -24.78 -11.02
N LEU A 325 13.94 -25.95 -10.54
CA LEU A 325 12.86 -26.04 -9.55
C LEU A 325 13.26 -25.36 -8.23
N MET A 326 14.51 -25.48 -7.81
CA MET A 326 15.05 -24.86 -6.61
C MET A 326 15.08 -23.33 -6.70
N ASN A 327 15.51 -22.76 -7.83
CA ASN A 327 15.46 -21.30 -8.03
C ASN A 327 14.02 -20.78 -8.10
N HIS A 328 13.11 -21.53 -8.73
CA HIS A 328 11.70 -21.16 -8.81
C HIS A 328 11.00 -21.18 -7.43
N LEU A 329 11.41 -22.07 -6.54
CA LEU A 329 10.92 -22.17 -5.17
C LEU A 329 11.51 -21.07 -4.25
N VAL A 330 12.77 -20.68 -4.44
CA VAL A 330 13.36 -19.53 -3.72
C VAL A 330 12.72 -18.20 -4.14
N GLU A 331 12.33 -18.05 -5.41
CA GLU A 331 11.53 -16.90 -5.84
C GLU A 331 10.09 -16.92 -5.26
N GLU A 332 9.49 -18.10 -5.06
CA GLU A 332 8.20 -18.22 -4.34
C GLU A 332 8.35 -17.88 -2.84
N ASP A 333 9.44 -18.29 -2.17
CA ASP A 333 9.72 -17.98 -0.76
C ASP A 333 9.80 -16.45 -0.52
N ALA A 334 10.40 -15.66 -1.43
CA ALA A 334 10.49 -14.20 -1.31
C ALA A 334 9.15 -13.46 -1.56
N LEU A 335 8.21 -14.10 -2.26
CA LEU A 335 6.88 -13.54 -2.53
C LEU A 335 5.93 -13.75 -1.34
N ASP A 336 6.13 -14.81 -0.55
CA ASP A 336 5.37 -15.07 0.68
C ASP A 336 5.70 -14.03 1.76
N ASP A 337 6.96 -13.58 1.86
CA ASP A 337 7.37 -12.49 2.78
C ASP A 337 6.59 -11.18 2.53
N VAL A 338 6.27 -10.87 1.27
CA VAL A 338 5.49 -9.66 0.92
C VAL A 338 4.05 -9.78 1.38
N GLU A 339 3.42 -10.95 1.23
CA GLU A 339 2.04 -11.18 1.69
C GLU A 339 1.93 -11.25 3.21
N ILE A 340 2.92 -11.86 3.88
CA ILE A 340 3.06 -11.80 5.34
C ILE A 340 3.14 -10.33 5.78
N PHE A 341 4.04 -9.56 5.17
CA PHE A 341 4.24 -8.16 5.51
C PHE A 341 2.96 -7.32 5.30
N LEU A 342 2.28 -7.47 4.16
CA LEU A 342 1.04 -6.76 3.86
C LEU A 342 -0.11 -7.16 4.80
N THR A 343 -0.18 -8.43 5.18
CA THR A 343 -1.17 -8.94 6.14
C THR A 343 -0.91 -8.40 7.55
N CYS A 344 0.36 -8.39 8.00
CA CYS A 344 0.78 -7.74 9.25
C CYS A 344 0.50 -6.24 9.24
N SER A 345 0.79 -5.56 8.12
CA SER A 345 0.47 -4.15 7.91
C SER A 345 -1.03 -3.88 8.02
N LEU A 346 -1.89 -4.80 7.57
CA LEU A 346 -3.33 -4.69 7.74
C LEU A 346 -3.74 -4.94 9.21
N ALA A 347 -3.15 -5.93 9.88
CA ALA A 347 -3.40 -6.21 11.29
C ALA A 347 -3.09 -4.99 12.17
N GLU A 348 -1.93 -4.37 11.96
CA GLU A 348 -1.50 -3.15 12.66
C GLU A 348 -2.49 -2.01 12.42
N ALA A 349 -2.90 -1.78 11.16
CA ALA A 349 -3.86 -0.73 10.83
C ALA A 349 -5.24 -0.94 11.48
N LEU A 350 -5.57 -2.18 11.86
CA LEU A 350 -6.83 -2.57 12.51
C LEU A 350 -6.74 -2.68 14.05
N ASP A 351 -5.57 -2.44 14.66
CA ASP A 351 -5.26 -2.78 16.06
C ASP A 351 -5.54 -4.26 16.40
N MET A 352 -5.26 -5.17 15.46
CA MET A 352 -5.40 -6.61 15.63
C MET A 352 -4.04 -7.28 15.83
N GLN A 353 -4.03 -8.48 16.44
CA GLN A 353 -2.80 -9.27 16.51
C GLN A 353 -2.45 -9.81 15.12
N PRO A 354 -1.15 -9.82 14.75
CA PRO A 354 -0.70 -10.45 13.52
C PRO A 354 -1.00 -11.95 13.54
N PRO A 355 -1.16 -12.59 12.37
CA PRO A 355 -1.38 -14.03 12.29
C PRO A 355 -0.20 -14.78 12.93
N VAL A 356 -0.49 -15.78 13.75
CA VAL A 356 0.54 -16.66 14.33
C VAL A 356 1.01 -17.63 13.26
N MET A 357 2.30 -17.57 12.93
CA MET A 357 2.94 -18.54 12.04
C MET A 357 3.45 -19.73 12.87
N PRO A 358 3.25 -20.99 12.44
CA PRO A 358 3.81 -22.14 13.15
C PRO A 358 5.34 -22.04 13.18
N GLU A 359 5.96 -22.08 14.36
CA GLU A 359 7.42 -22.05 14.46
C GLU A 359 8.06 -23.37 13.98
N ASP A 360 9.19 -23.24 13.29
CA ASP A 360 10.11 -24.34 13.04
C ASP A 360 10.70 -24.80 14.38
N GLY A 361 10.41 -26.04 14.78
CA GLY A 361 10.97 -26.65 16.00
C GLY A 361 12.50 -26.82 16.02
N HIS A 362 13.25 -26.18 15.10
CA HIS A 362 14.70 -26.33 14.93
C HIS A 362 15.45 -25.01 14.61
N THR A 363 15.08 -23.87 15.18
CA THR A 363 15.97 -22.68 15.11
C THR A 363 17.05 -22.78 16.18
N THR A 364 18.18 -23.42 15.85
CA THR A 364 19.38 -23.36 16.69
C THR A 364 19.92 -21.93 16.60
N ARG A 365 19.87 -21.20 17.72
CA ARG A 365 20.45 -19.87 17.91
C ARG A 365 21.92 -19.85 17.47
N VAL A 366 22.23 -19.33 16.28
CA VAL A 366 23.60 -19.01 15.90
C VAL A 366 23.95 -17.64 16.47
N THR A 367 24.78 -17.67 17.50
CA THR A 367 25.45 -16.50 18.07
C THR A 367 26.35 -15.83 17.04
N THR A 368 26.22 -14.51 16.90
CA THR A 368 27.10 -13.65 16.11
C THR A 368 28.56 -13.81 16.55
N GLY A 369 29.43 -14.02 15.57
CA GLY A 369 30.88 -13.88 15.69
C GLY A 369 31.40 -13.12 14.48
N ASP A 370 32.09 -12.01 14.73
CA ASP A 370 32.73 -11.13 13.74
C ASP A 370 33.79 -11.88 12.91
N ASP A 371 33.83 -11.64 11.58
CA ASP A 371 35.01 -11.05 10.92
C ASP A 371 34.84 -10.86 9.38
N SER A 372 34.97 -9.59 8.96
CA SER A 372 35.85 -9.07 7.90
C SER A 372 35.89 -9.64 6.44
N SER A 373 35.51 -8.75 5.50
CA SER A 373 36.04 -8.50 4.12
C SER A 373 35.36 -9.09 2.85
N SER A 374 34.99 -8.17 1.95
CA SER A 374 34.36 -8.26 0.60
C SER A 374 35.36 -8.70 -0.51
N PRO A 375 35.10 -8.62 -1.86
CA PRO A 375 33.87 -8.31 -2.64
C PRO A 375 33.65 -9.21 -3.91
N ALA A 376 32.45 -9.17 -4.53
CA ALA A 376 32.27 -9.19 -6.00
C ALA A 376 30.80 -9.01 -6.43
N ALA A 377 30.57 -8.08 -7.36
CA ALA A 377 29.29 -7.73 -7.95
C ALA A 377 28.84 -8.70 -9.06
N GLY A 378 27.52 -8.84 -9.26
CA GLY A 378 26.99 -9.63 -10.37
C GLY A 378 25.46 -9.76 -10.49
N LYS A 379 24.76 -8.62 -10.67
CA LYS A 379 23.76 -8.46 -11.74
C LYS A 379 22.53 -9.39 -11.74
N ASP A 380 21.57 -9.14 -10.83
CA ASP A 380 20.12 -9.38 -11.00
C ASP A 380 19.27 -8.42 -10.14
N SER A 381 19.82 -7.24 -9.82
CA SER A 381 19.17 -6.20 -9.00
C SER A 381 18.81 -5.00 -9.86
N SER A 382 17.87 -5.16 -10.79
CA SER A 382 17.29 -4.00 -11.50
C SER A 382 15.78 -4.01 -11.57
N VAL A 383 15.13 -5.13 -11.24
CA VAL A 383 13.66 -5.23 -11.16
C VAL A 383 13.18 -4.93 -9.73
N LEU A 384 13.97 -5.29 -8.71
CA LEU A 384 13.66 -4.98 -7.31
C LEU A 384 13.84 -3.50 -7.00
N GLU A 385 14.90 -2.84 -7.49
CA GLU A 385 15.13 -1.40 -7.27
C GLU A 385 14.05 -0.51 -7.90
N ALA A 386 13.44 -0.93 -9.01
CA ALA A 386 12.37 -0.19 -9.67
C ALA A 386 11.04 -0.19 -8.89
N LEU A 387 10.90 -1.07 -7.88
CA LEU A 387 9.74 -1.10 -6.98
C LEU A 387 9.94 -0.18 -5.75
N TRP A 388 11.15 0.35 -5.53
CA TRP A 388 11.58 1.06 -4.31
C TRP A 388 11.99 2.52 -4.59
N ASP A 389 11.70 3.05 -5.78
CA ASP A 389 12.12 4.38 -6.22
C ASP A 389 11.18 5.51 -5.78
N ASP A 390 10.13 5.21 -5.00
CA ASP A 390 9.26 6.25 -4.43
C ASP A 390 9.66 6.60 -2.98
N GLU A 391 9.90 7.91 -2.77
CA GLU A 391 10.12 8.52 -1.46
C GLU A 391 8.96 8.20 -0.48
N ASP A 392 7.78 7.89 -1.03
CA ASP A 392 6.55 7.51 -0.32
C ASP A 392 6.65 6.14 0.37
N THR A 393 7.30 5.14 -0.24
CA THR A 393 7.52 3.80 0.33
C THR A 393 8.59 3.87 1.41
N ARG A 394 9.59 4.76 1.28
CA ARG A 394 10.57 5.00 2.36
C ARG A 394 9.91 5.63 3.59
N ALA A 395 9.06 6.65 3.40
CA ALA A 395 8.29 7.26 4.49
C ALA A 395 7.32 6.27 5.17
N PHE A 396 6.86 5.26 4.44
CA PHE A 396 6.05 4.16 4.96
C PHE A 396 6.83 3.18 5.86
N TYR A 397 8.14 3.01 5.66
CA TYR A 397 9.01 2.18 6.51
C TYR A 397 9.72 2.94 7.64
N GLU A 398 9.90 4.26 7.52
CA GLU A 398 10.55 5.10 8.55
C GLU A 398 9.59 5.53 9.68
N CYS A 399 8.27 5.43 9.49
CA CYS A 399 7.27 5.62 10.54
C CYS A 399 6.96 4.32 11.31
N LEU A 400 7.98 3.72 11.92
CA LEU A 400 7.77 2.77 13.02
C LEU A 400 7.49 3.59 14.29
N PRO A 401 6.38 3.37 15.02
CA PRO A 401 6.27 3.84 16.39
C PRO A 401 7.38 3.17 17.21
N ASP A 402 8.19 3.96 17.90
CA ASP A 402 9.19 3.47 18.86
C ASP A 402 8.54 2.43 19.79
N LEU A 403 8.94 1.16 19.64
CA LEU A 403 8.68 0.12 20.63
C LEU A 403 9.55 0.38 21.86
N ARG A 404 9.17 1.38 22.66
CA ARG A 404 9.63 1.53 24.05
C ARG A 404 8.44 1.52 24.99
N PHE A 405 7.97 0.32 25.29
CA PHE A 405 7.31 -0.04 26.54
C PHE A 405 7.82 -1.43 26.91
N GLY A 406 8.35 -1.74 28.08
CA GLY A 406 8.63 -0.99 29.30
C GLY A 406 9.29 -2.01 30.22
N GLY A 407 10.41 -1.63 30.83
CA GLY A 407 11.08 -2.48 31.82
C GLY A 407 10.13 -2.78 32.97
N ILE A 408 9.88 -4.05 33.21
CA ILE A 408 9.27 -4.56 34.43
C ILE A 408 10.42 -4.99 35.35
N GLY A 409 10.48 -4.39 36.54
CA GLY A 409 11.22 -4.91 37.70
C GLY A 409 12.62 -4.36 37.88
#